data_AF-A0A1E3J6J7-F1
#
_entry.id   AF-A0A1E3J6J7-F1
#
_cell.length_a   1.000
_cell.length_b   1.000
_cell.length_c   1.000
_cell.angle_alpha   90.00
_cell.angle_beta   90.00
_cell.angle_gamma   90.00
#
_symmetry.space_group_name_H-M   'P 1'
#
loop_
_entity.id
_entity.type
_entity.pdbx_description
1 polymer ?
#
loop_
_entity_poly.entity_id
_entity_poly.type
_entity_poly.pdbx_seq_one_letter_code
_entity_poly.pdbx_strand_id
1 'polypeptide(L)'
;MAETSSYLTWTNVLIGLLFIIFDSVLSLFLGLGISSSLLVAALRCIVQLTIMSTVLGKVFASNNVWGVFGIAVLLNLMAATEATYNKSKRRFTNMFPLILAAMLCGTIPVSVLGTQYAMAQHPFWQPDQYIPIIGMILGNAISSLGIALNTTHKEFSENKDKVESFLALGASRFEACKPIAVSALKLALLPTVNQLSVIGLISIPGMMTGAIVGGKSVEQAARLQMIIMFMISASSALCTLIALFFSLSTLVDGCVRIRSDRLTSEAPLLYRWRNEAGAKMWKVVARVGGAVTGKKRESGTEEERRGLLDGQQG
;
A
#
# COMPACT_ATOMS: atom_id res chain seq x y z
N MET A 1 23.58 -18.67 -29.74
CA MET A 1 23.48 -19.58 -28.56
C MET A 1 22.05 -19.50 -28.09
N ALA A 2 21.36 -20.63 -27.91
CA ALA A 2 19.96 -20.60 -27.48
C ALA A 2 19.91 -20.19 -26.01
N GLU A 3 19.20 -19.10 -25.69
CA GLU A 3 19.04 -18.68 -24.30
C GLU A 3 18.19 -19.70 -23.54
N THR A 4 18.80 -20.33 -22.53
CA THR A 4 18.10 -21.12 -21.52
C THR A 4 17.26 -20.17 -20.65
N SER A 5 16.09 -19.81 -21.17
CA SER A 5 15.10 -19.01 -20.47
C SER A 5 14.59 -19.81 -19.28
N SER A 6 15.05 -19.45 -18.08
CA SER A 6 14.71 -20.12 -16.82
C SER A 6 13.21 -20.02 -16.54
N TYR A 7 12.45 -21.03 -16.98
CA TYR A 7 11.00 -21.09 -16.80
C TYR A 7 10.66 -21.17 -15.30
N LEU A 8 10.03 -20.11 -14.78
CA LEU A 8 9.68 -20.02 -13.37
C LEU A 8 8.44 -20.87 -13.08
N THR A 9 8.61 -21.91 -12.27
CA THR A 9 7.52 -22.80 -11.84
C THR A 9 6.91 -22.35 -10.51
N TRP A 10 5.74 -22.88 -10.18
CA TRP A 10 5.10 -22.68 -8.87
C TRP A 10 5.99 -23.09 -7.68
N THR A 11 6.90 -24.06 -7.88
CA THR A 11 7.91 -24.45 -6.89
C THR A 11 8.83 -23.28 -6.52
N ASN A 12 9.23 -22.45 -7.49
CA ASN A 12 10.07 -21.28 -7.23
C ASN A 12 9.33 -20.21 -6.42
N VAL A 13 8.01 -20.05 -6.67
CA VAL A 13 7.15 -19.17 -5.87
C VAL A 13 7.01 -19.68 -4.43
N LEU A 14 6.88 -21.00 -4.24
CA LEU A 14 6.84 -21.63 -2.92
C LEU A 14 8.16 -21.46 -2.17
N ILE A 15 9.31 -21.61 -2.84
CA ILE A 15 10.63 -21.34 -2.26
C ILE A 15 10.73 -19.87 -1.82
N GLY A 16 10.27 -18.92 -2.65
CA GLY A 16 10.21 -17.50 -2.28
C GLY A 16 9.31 -17.22 -1.06
N LEU A 17 8.21 -17.98 -0.91
CA LEU A 17 7.33 -17.87 0.26
C LEU A 17 8.00 -18.32 1.57
N LEU A 18 9.03 -19.19 1.52
CA LEU A 18 9.77 -19.60 2.71
C LEU A 18 10.49 -18.43 3.39
N PHE A 19 10.96 -17.43 2.64
CA PHE A 19 11.57 -16.23 3.21
C PHE A 19 10.56 -15.43 4.05
N ILE A 20 9.33 -15.28 3.55
CA ILE A 20 8.24 -14.64 4.31
C ILE A 20 7.84 -15.46 5.55
N ILE A 21 7.86 -16.80 5.46
CA ILE A 21 7.60 -17.67 6.61
C ILE A 21 8.70 -17.49 7.67
N PHE A 22 9.97 -17.41 7.25
CA PHE A 22 11.10 -17.13 8.14
C PHE A 22 10.95 -15.77 8.86
N ASP A 23 10.66 -14.69 8.12
CA ASP A 23 10.41 -13.36 8.69
C ASP A 23 9.21 -13.36 9.65
N SER A 24 8.15 -14.10 9.31
CA SER A 24 6.98 -14.27 10.17
C SER A 24 7.30 -15.03 11.46
N VAL A 25 8.16 -16.05 11.41
CA VAL A 25 8.63 -16.79 12.59
C VAL A 25 9.54 -15.91 13.45
N LEU A 26 10.47 -15.17 12.85
CA LEU A 26 11.31 -14.20 13.56
C LEU A 26 10.47 -13.10 14.22
N SER A 27 9.42 -12.63 13.56
CA SER A 27 8.44 -11.67 14.10
C SER A 27 7.70 -12.20 15.33
N LEU A 28 7.45 -13.52 15.42
CA LEU A 28 6.89 -14.15 16.62
C LEU A 28 7.92 -14.24 17.75
N PHE A 29 9.15 -14.64 17.47
CA PHE A 29 10.23 -14.70 18.48
C PHE A 29 10.57 -13.31 19.07
N LEU A 30 10.55 -12.27 18.24
CA LEU A 30 10.79 -10.88 18.65
C LEU A 30 9.55 -10.17 19.23
N GLY A 31 8.39 -10.85 19.29
CA GLY A 31 7.15 -10.26 19.83
C GLY A 31 6.56 -9.09 19.03
N LEU A 32 6.97 -8.91 17.76
CA LEU A 32 6.67 -7.73 16.94
C LEU A 32 5.19 -7.63 16.50
N GLY A 33 4.42 -8.71 16.59
CA GLY A 33 2.98 -8.72 16.28
C GLY A 33 2.61 -8.57 14.79
N ILE A 34 3.59 -8.60 13.89
CA ILE A 34 3.39 -8.37 12.44
C ILE A 34 3.24 -9.69 11.65
N SER A 35 3.70 -10.81 12.19
CA SER A 35 3.69 -12.17 11.60
C SER A 35 2.40 -12.52 10.82
N SER A 36 1.24 -12.42 11.45
CA SER A 36 -0.06 -12.73 10.82
C SER A 36 -0.38 -11.79 9.64
N SER A 37 -0.06 -10.51 9.78
CA SER A 37 -0.33 -9.52 8.73
C SER A 37 0.59 -9.69 7.52
N LEU A 38 1.84 -10.10 7.75
CA LEU A 38 2.81 -10.39 6.68
C LEU A 38 2.40 -11.64 5.88
N LEU A 39 2.00 -12.72 6.55
CA LEU A 39 1.51 -13.93 5.88
C LEU A 39 0.22 -13.67 5.08
N VAL A 40 -0.73 -12.92 5.64
CA VAL A 40 -1.96 -12.53 4.93
C VAL A 40 -1.65 -11.64 3.72
N ALA A 41 -0.68 -10.73 3.83
CA ALA A 41 -0.22 -9.90 2.72
C ALA A 41 0.43 -10.74 1.61
N ALA A 42 1.27 -11.71 1.94
CA ALA A 42 1.91 -12.60 0.96
C ALA A 42 0.90 -13.50 0.23
N LEU A 43 -0.05 -14.10 0.95
CA LEU A 43 -1.16 -14.87 0.34
C LEU A 43 -2.02 -13.98 -0.57
N ARG A 44 -2.36 -12.75 -0.13
CA ARG A 44 -3.06 -11.76 -0.95
C ARG A 44 -2.26 -11.40 -2.21
N CYS A 45 -0.94 -11.24 -2.11
CA CYS A 45 -0.04 -10.97 -3.23
C CYS A 45 -0.07 -12.10 -4.28
N ILE A 46 0.10 -13.37 -3.86
CA ILE A 46 0.07 -14.53 -4.76
C ILE A 46 -1.26 -14.59 -5.52
N VAL A 47 -2.39 -14.46 -4.81
CA VAL A 47 -3.73 -14.49 -5.43
C VAL A 47 -3.92 -13.29 -6.37
N GLN A 48 -3.53 -12.08 -5.97
CA GLN A 48 -3.67 -10.88 -6.80
C GLN A 48 -2.82 -10.93 -8.07
N LEU A 49 -1.56 -11.34 -7.99
CA LEU A 49 -0.68 -11.47 -9.17
C LEU A 49 -1.15 -12.57 -10.11
N THR A 50 -1.65 -13.69 -9.58
CA THR A 50 -2.22 -14.79 -10.40
C THR A 50 -3.46 -14.30 -11.17
N ILE A 51 -4.40 -13.65 -10.49
CA ILE A 51 -5.59 -13.08 -11.14
C ILE A 51 -5.17 -12.03 -12.17
N MET A 52 -4.30 -11.08 -11.79
CA MET A 52 -3.85 -10.00 -12.65
C MET A 52 -3.19 -10.52 -13.92
N SER A 53 -2.32 -11.53 -13.84
CA SER A 53 -1.70 -12.18 -15.00
C SER A 53 -2.75 -12.70 -16.00
N THR A 54 -3.77 -13.42 -15.52
CA THR A 54 -4.83 -13.96 -16.39
C THR A 54 -5.76 -12.90 -16.98
N VAL A 55 -6.06 -11.83 -16.23
CA VAL A 55 -6.90 -10.72 -16.70
C VAL A 55 -6.15 -9.91 -17.75
N LEU A 56 -4.90 -9.56 -17.47
CA LEU A 56 -4.08 -8.69 -18.29
C LEU A 56 -3.79 -9.32 -19.66
N GLY A 57 -3.49 -10.62 -19.71
CA GLY A 57 -3.30 -11.36 -20.97
C GLY A 57 -4.54 -11.32 -21.89
N LYS A 58 -5.75 -11.48 -21.34
CA LYS A 58 -7.00 -11.38 -22.11
C LYS A 58 -7.24 -9.97 -22.66
N VAL A 59 -6.86 -8.95 -21.90
CA VAL A 59 -7.09 -7.55 -22.26
C VAL A 59 -6.11 -7.08 -23.33
N PHE A 60 -4.85 -7.47 -23.19
CA PHE A 60 -3.82 -7.22 -24.20
C PHE A 60 -4.21 -7.87 -25.55
N ALA A 61 -4.76 -9.08 -25.53
CA ALA A 61 -5.28 -9.75 -26.72
C ALA A 61 -6.51 -9.07 -27.33
N SER A 62 -7.36 -8.43 -26.52
CA SER A 62 -8.59 -7.76 -27.00
C SER A 62 -8.35 -6.39 -27.65
N ASN A 63 -7.24 -5.71 -27.32
CA ASN A 63 -6.84 -4.37 -27.80
C ASN A 63 -7.98 -3.33 -27.92
N ASN A 64 -8.94 -3.36 -26.99
CA ASN A 64 -10.15 -2.54 -27.02
C ASN A 64 -10.04 -1.41 -25.99
N VAL A 65 -10.23 -0.17 -26.44
CA VAL A 65 -10.21 1.06 -25.61
C VAL A 65 -11.12 0.94 -24.38
N TRP A 66 -12.31 0.34 -24.54
CA TRP A 66 -13.25 0.14 -23.45
C TRP A 66 -12.73 -0.84 -22.38
N GLY A 67 -11.92 -1.83 -22.77
CA GLY A 67 -11.26 -2.74 -21.84
C GLY A 67 -10.18 -2.05 -21.01
N VAL A 68 -9.36 -1.22 -21.66
CA VAL A 68 -8.32 -0.40 -20.99
C VAL A 68 -8.96 0.59 -20.03
N PHE A 69 -10.01 1.29 -20.46
CA PHE A 69 -10.77 2.21 -19.61
C PHE A 69 -11.43 1.49 -18.42
N GLY A 70 -12.08 0.34 -18.65
CA GLY A 70 -12.69 -0.47 -17.60
C GLY A 70 -11.68 -0.90 -16.52
N ILE A 71 -10.45 -1.25 -16.92
CA ILE A 71 -9.38 -1.58 -15.97
C ILE A 71 -8.83 -0.34 -15.27
N ALA A 72 -8.64 0.78 -15.97
CA ALA A 72 -8.21 2.03 -15.34
C ALA A 72 -9.18 2.49 -14.24
N VAL A 73 -10.50 2.34 -14.47
CA VAL A 73 -11.56 2.60 -13.48
C VAL A 73 -11.53 1.56 -12.35
N LEU A 74 -11.41 0.26 -12.66
CA LEU A 74 -11.34 -0.81 -11.68
C LEU A 74 -10.12 -0.66 -10.75
N LEU A 75 -8.94 -0.34 -11.31
CA LEU A 75 -7.73 -0.09 -10.54
C LEU A 75 -7.88 1.16 -9.66
N ASN A 76 -8.52 2.23 -10.14
CA ASN A 76 -8.84 3.40 -9.31
C ASN A 76 -9.80 3.06 -8.16
N LEU A 77 -10.83 2.24 -8.41
CA LEU A 77 -11.78 1.79 -7.38
C LEU A 77 -11.09 0.90 -6.33
N MET A 78 -10.25 -0.04 -6.77
CA MET A 78 -9.42 -0.87 -5.89
C MET A 78 -8.42 -0.02 -5.08
N ALA A 79 -7.82 1.01 -5.71
CA ALA A 79 -6.92 1.93 -5.04
C ALA A 79 -7.62 2.76 -3.95
N ALA A 80 -8.77 3.35 -4.28
CA ALA A 80 -9.55 4.15 -3.34
C ALA A 80 -10.09 3.31 -2.17
N THR A 81 -10.51 2.06 -2.42
CA THR A 81 -10.92 1.13 -1.36
C THR A 81 -9.73 0.72 -0.47
N GLU A 82 -8.58 0.37 -1.05
CA GLU A 82 -7.36 0.04 -0.28
C GLU A 82 -6.88 1.22 0.59
N ALA A 83 -6.86 2.44 0.03
CA ALA A 83 -6.51 3.67 0.74
C ALA A 83 -7.48 3.97 1.90
N THR A 84 -8.79 3.89 1.65
CA THR A 84 -9.84 4.19 2.64
C THR A 84 -9.95 3.13 3.74
N TYR A 85 -9.87 1.85 3.38
CA TYR A 85 -10.21 0.75 4.29
C TYR A 85 -9.00 0.08 4.93
N ASN A 86 -7.85 0.01 4.25
CA ASN A 86 -6.66 -0.68 4.75
C ASN A 86 -5.54 0.27 5.22
N LYS A 87 -5.35 1.42 4.56
CA LYS A 87 -4.28 2.37 4.94
C LYS A 87 -4.67 3.36 6.03
N SER A 88 -5.91 3.85 6.09
CA SER A 88 -6.31 4.82 7.13
C SER A 88 -6.68 4.13 8.45
N LYS A 89 -6.03 4.52 9.56
CA LYS A 89 -6.31 4.00 10.91
C LYS A 89 -7.60 4.55 11.52
N ARG A 90 -8.03 5.76 11.13
CA ARG A 90 -9.30 6.39 11.54
C ARG A 90 -10.08 6.76 10.28
N ARG A 91 -11.41 6.77 10.36
CA ARG A 91 -12.29 7.10 9.23
C ARG A 91 -13.20 8.27 9.59
N PHE A 92 -13.69 8.94 8.56
CA PHE A 92 -14.68 10.00 8.66
C PHE A 92 -15.84 9.76 7.68
N THR A 93 -17.00 10.36 7.97
CA THR A 93 -18.18 10.27 7.10
C THR A 93 -17.84 10.71 5.67
N ASN A 94 -18.25 9.94 4.66
CA ASN A 94 -17.99 10.19 3.23
C ASN A 94 -16.50 10.19 2.80
N MET A 95 -15.61 9.58 3.59
CA MET A 95 -14.19 9.44 3.24
C MET A 95 -13.94 8.70 1.91
N PHE A 96 -14.72 7.66 1.59
CA PHE A 96 -14.54 6.86 0.37
C PHE A 96 -14.75 7.65 -0.95
N PRO A 97 -15.91 8.29 -1.22
CA PRO A 97 -16.11 9.03 -2.46
C PRO A 97 -15.14 10.21 -2.61
N LEU A 98 -14.73 10.81 -1.48
CA LEU A 98 -13.79 11.91 -1.40
C LEU A 98 -12.36 11.49 -1.75
N ILE A 99 -11.90 10.34 -1.23
CA ILE A 99 -10.62 9.73 -1.63
C ILE A 99 -10.68 9.29 -3.10
N LEU A 100 -11.78 8.67 -3.54
CA LEU A 100 -11.96 8.29 -4.93
C LEU A 100 -11.86 9.51 -5.86
N ALA A 101 -12.53 10.62 -5.54
CA ALA A 101 -12.40 11.87 -6.29
C ALA A 101 -10.96 12.39 -6.31
N ALA A 102 -10.25 12.40 -5.17
CA ALA A 102 -8.85 12.81 -5.10
C ALA A 102 -7.92 11.92 -5.95
N MET A 103 -8.16 10.60 -5.99
CA MET A 103 -7.40 9.67 -6.82
C MET A 103 -7.72 9.83 -8.31
N LEU A 104 -8.99 9.99 -8.69
CA LEU A 104 -9.39 10.21 -10.09
C LEU A 104 -8.82 11.53 -10.62
N CYS A 105 -8.98 12.64 -9.88
CA CYS A 105 -8.45 13.95 -10.25
C CYS A 105 -6.92 14.01 -10.22
N GLY A 106 -6.25 13.24 -9.37
CA GLY A 106 -4.79 13.22 -9.29
C GLY A 106 -4.11 12.29 -10.30
N THR A 107 -4.69 11.11 -10.56
CA THR A 107 -4.06 10.08 -11.41
C THR A 107 -4.44 10.16 -12.87
N ILE A 108 -5.72 10.40 -13.22
CA ILE A 108 -6.17 10.37 -14.62
C ILE A 108 -5.54 11.48 -15.45
N PRO A 109 -5.51 12.76 -15.03
CA PRO A 109 -4.88 13.81 -15.81
C PRO A 109 -3.37 13.57 -15.99
N VAL A 110 -2.68 13.11 -14.93
CA VAL A 110 -1.24 12.83 -14.99
C VAL A 110 -0.93 11.62 -15.88
N SER A 111 -1.74 10.55 -15.84
CA SER A 111 -1.54 9.38 -16.70
C SER A 111 -1.81 9.69 -18.17
N VAL A 112 -2.93 10.37 -18.48
CA VAL A 112 -3.29 10.72 -19.86
C VAL A 112 -2.29 11.71 -20.45
N LEU A 113 -2.01 12.83 -19.76
CA LEU A 113 -1.07 13.84 -20.27
C LEU A 113 0.37 13.30 -20.34
N GLY A 114 0.80 12.52 -19.35
CA GLY A 114 2.15 11.95 -19.34
C GLY A 114 2.36 10.91 -20.44
N THR A 115 1.42 9.98 -20.64
CA THR A 115 1.55 8.98 -21.72
C THR A 115 1.39 9.61 -23.11
N GLN A 116 0.46 10.56 -23.29
CA GLN A 116 0.24 11.20 -24.58
C GLN A 116 1.37 12.16 -24.98
N TYR A 117 1.83 13.04 -24.07
CA TYR A 117 2.79 14.10 -24.39
C TYR A 117 4.22 13.78 -23.96
N ALA A 118 4.44 13.30 -22.74
CA ALA A 118 5.81 13.06 -22.24
C ALA A 118 6.43 11.78 -22.81
N MET A 119 5.63 10.73 -23.04
CA MET A 119 6.08 9.49 -23.69
C MET A 119 5.86 9.48 -25.22
N ALA A 120 5.23 10.52 -25.78
CA ALA A 120 4.86 10.63 -27.20
C ALA A 120 4.12 9.38 -27.75
N GLN A 121 3.34 8.72 -26.90
CA GLN A 121 2.73 7.43 -27.25
C GLN A 121 1.39 7.65 -27.98
N HIS A 122 1.35 7.21 -29.24
CA HIS A 122 0.17 7.29 -30.09
C HIS A 122 -0.25 5.89 -30.56
N PRO A 123 -1.46 5.40 -30.19
CA PRO A 123 -2.39 5.99 -29.22
C PRO A 123 -1.90 5.90 -27.76
N PHE A 124 -2.41 6.77 -26.88
CA PHE A 124 -2.01 6.78 -25.46
C PHE A 124 -2.55 5.58 -24.65
N TRP A 125 -3.56 4.87 -25.16
CA TRP A 125 -4.24 3.76 -24.49
C TRP A 125 -3.64 2.38 -24.79
N GLN A 126 -2.39 2.31 -25.31
CA GLN A 126 -1.71 1.05 -25.59
C GLN A 126 -1.68 0.17 -24.32
N PRO A 127 -2.35 -1.02 -24.31
CA PRO A 127 -2.63 -1.74 -23.08
C PRO A 127 -1.38 -2.17 -22.31
N ASP A 128 -0.36 -2.59 -23.04
CA ASP A 128 0.93 -3.13 -22.57
C ASP A 128 1.72 -2.13 -21.70
N GLN A 129 1.60 -0.84 -21.99
CA GLN A 129 2.31 0.23 -21.29
C GLN A 129 1.39 1.02 -20.35
N TYR A 130 0.19 1.39 -20.81
CA TYR A 130 -0.70 2.26 -20.02
C TYR A 130 -1.18 1.59 -18.72
N ILE A 131 -1.52 0.29 -18.74
CA ILE A 131 -2.05 -0.41 -17.56
C ILE A 131 -0.98 -0.59 -16.46
N PRO A 132 0.27 -1.01 -16.75
CA PRO A 132 1.35 -0.98 -15.76
C PRO A 132 1.66 0.42 -15.22
N ILE A 133 1.68 1.45 -16.09
CA ILE A 133 1.98 2.84 -15.68
C ILE A 133 0.94 3.36 -14.70
N ILE A 134 -0.36 3.25 -15.02
CA ILE A 134 -1.42 3.70 -14.10
C ILE A 134 -1.42 2.89 -12.80
N GLY A 135 -1.11 1.58 -12.86
CA GLY A 135 -0.94 0.73 -11.68
C GLY A 135 0.19 1.20 -10.75
N MET A 136 1.36 1.56 -11.28
CA MET A 136 2.47 2.12 -10.49
C MET A 136 2.13 3.48 -9.89
N ILE A 137 1.47 4.35 -10.66
CA ILE A 137 1.04 5.67 -10.19
C ILE A 137 0.05 5.53 -9.04
N LEU A 138 -0.97 4.69 -9.19
CA LEU A 138 -1.96 4.39 -8.14
C LEU A 138 -1.29 3.79 -6.89
N GLY A 139 -0.41 2.79 -7.04
CA GLY A 139 0.25 2.13 -5.91
C GLY A 139 1.08 3.07 -5.03
N ASN A 140 1.80 4.00 -5.66
CA ASN A 140 2.55 5.04 -4.94
C ASN A 140 1.60 6.08 -4.31
N ALA A 141 0.58 6.53 -5.05
CA ALA A 141 -0.40 7.50 -4.54
C ALA A 141 -1.17 6.98 -3.32
N ILE A 142 -1.59 5.71 -3.29
CA ILE A 142 -2.20 5.06 -2.11
C ILE A 142 -1.27 5.14 -0.88
N SER A 143 0.03 4.96 -1.09
CA SER A 143 1.02 4.93 -0.01
C SER A 143 1.29 6.32 0.56
N SER A 144 1.51 7.33 -0.29
CA SER A 144 1.59 8.73 0.13
C SER A 144 0.31 9.21 0.82
N LEU A 145 -0.86 8.90 0.24
CA LEU A 145 -2.15 9.26 0.82
C LEU A 145 -2.37 8.60 2.19
N GLY A 146 -2.00 7.33 2.35
CA GLY A 146 -2.04 6.63 3.62
C GLY A 146 -1.16 7.28 4.69
N ILE A 147 0.03 7.77 4.32
CA ILE A 147 0.89 8.53 5.25
C ILE A 147 0.25 9.88 5.58
N ALA A 148 -0.23 10.62 4.59
CA ALA A 148 -0.86 11.93 4.76
C ALA A 148 -2.04 11.87 5.74
N LEU A 149 -3.01 10.97 5.49
CA LEU A 149 -4.21 10.81 6.31
C LEU A 149 -3.87 10.44 7.76
N ASN A 150 -2.98 9.47 7.96
CA ASN A 150 -2.58 9.06 9.31
C ASN A 150 -1.81 10.18 10.04
N THR A 151 -0.95 10.94 9.34
CA THR A 151 -0.28 12.11 9.91
C THR A 151 -1.27 13.19 10.28
N THR A 152 -2.19 13.57 9.38
CA THR A 152 -3.25 14.55 9.68
C THR A 152 -4.08 14.12 10.89
N HIS A 153 -4.52 12.86 10.96
CA HIS A 153 -5.26 12.35 12.12
C HIS A 153 -4.46 12.36 13.43
N LYS A 154 -3.13 12.15 13.38
CA LYS A 154 -2.24 12.28 14.53
C LYS A 154 -2.13 13.74 14.97
N GLU A 155 -1.76 14.62 14.04
CA GLU A 155 -1.59 16.06 14.24
C GLU A 155 -2.86 16.73 14.80
N PHE A 156 -4.06 16.39 14.30
CA PHE A 156 -5.32 16.89 14.88
C PHE A 156 -5.60 16.37 16.29
N SER A 157 -5.08 15.18 16.64
CA SER A 157 -5.26 14.61 17.97
C SER A 157 -4.27 15.18 19.00
N GLU A 158 -3.10 15.65 18.54
CA GLU A 158 -2.02 16.16 19.40
C GLU A 158 -2.00 17.71 19.48
N ASN A 159 -2.37 18.40 18.40
CA ASN A 159 -2.35 19.87 18.31
C ASN A 159 -3.77 20.50 18.36
N LYS A 160 -4.77 19.77 18.88
CA LYS A 160 -6.18 20.20 18.96
C LYS A 160 -6.34 21.60 19.56
N ASP A 161 -5.73 21.83 20.72
CA ASP A 161 -5.88 23.07 21.49
C ASP A 161 -5.28 24.28 20.76
N LYS A 162 -4.22 24.07 19.96
CA LYS A 162 -3.62 25.11 19.12
C LYS A 162 -4.56 25.52 17.99
N VAL A 163 -5.20 24.54 17.34
CA VAL A 163 -6.17 24.81 16.27
C VAL A 163 -7.39 25.54 16.82
N GLU A 164 -7.91 25.13 17.99
CA GLU A 164 -9.02 25.82 18.65
C GLU A 164 -8.63 27.24 19.12
N SER A 165 -7.39 27.44 19.58
CA SER A 165 -6.85 28.78 19.91
C SER A 165 -6.76 29.69 18.68
N PHE A 166 -6.27 29.21 17.54
CA PHE A 166 -6.24 30.00 16.30
C PHE A 166 -7.65 30.38 15.82
N LEU A 167 -8.61 29.46 15.89
CA LEU A 167 -10.00 29.74 15.54
C LEU A 167 -10.66 30.74 16.52
N ALA A 168 -10.34 30.67 17.82
CA ALA A 168 -10.81 31.64 18.82
C ALA A 168 -10.23 33.06 18.60
N LEU A 169 -9.03 33.15 18.03
CA LEU A 169 -8.41 34.41 17.59
C LEU A 169 -8.94 34.90 16.22
N GLY A 170 -9.95 34.25 15.65
CA GLY A 170 -10.59 34.65 14.39
C GLY A 170 -9.88 34.17 13.12
N ALA A 171 -8.87 33.29 13.22
CA ALA A 171 -8.21 32.74 12.04
C ALA A 171 -9.17 31.89 11.21
N SER A 172 -9.02 31.92 9.88
CA SER A 172 -9.83 31.08 9.00
C SER A 172 -9.48 29.59 9.15
N ARG A 173 -10.41 28.72 8.74
CA ARG A 173 -10.23 27.26 8.76
C ARG A 173 -8.95 26.81 8.04
N PHE A 174 -8.58 27.48 6.96
CA PHE A 174 -7.37 27.16 6.19
C PHE A 174 -6.09 27.64 6.87
N GLU A 175 -6.11 28.80 7.54
CA GLU A 175 -4.95 29.31 8.28
C GLU A 175 -4.65 28.45 9.50
N ALA A 176 -5.67 28.13 10.31
CA ALA A 176 -5.53 27.26 11.48
C ALA A 176 -5.03 25.84 11.12
N CYS A 177 -5.42 25.32 9.94
CA CYS A 177 -5.00 23.99 9.48
C CYS A 177 -3.70 23.98 8.66
N LYS A 178 -3.19 25.13 8.21
CA LYS A 178 -1.99 25.26 7.37
C LYS A 178 -0.76 24.49 7.91
N PRO A 179 -0.36 24.60 9.20
CA PRO A 179 0.80 23.86 9.70
C PRO A 179 0.61 22.34 9.65
N ILE A 180 -0.60 21.86 9.97
CA ILE A 180 -0.96 20.42 9.90
C ILE A 180 -0.90 19.92 8.46
N ALA A 181 -1.46 20.69 7.51
CA ALA A 181 -1.45 20.36 6.08
C ALA A 181 -0.02 20.24 5.54
N VAL A 182 0.85 21.20 5.89
CA VAL A 182 2.26 21.22 5.46
C VAL A 182 3.06 20.06 6.08
N SER A 183 2.85 19.75 7.36
CA SER A 183 3.48 18.58 8.02
C SER A 183 3.07 17.27 7.33
N ALA A 184 1.77 17.06 7.14
CA ALA A 184 1.23 15.86 6.50
C ALA A 184 1.69 15.69 5.05
N LEU A 185 1.68 16.77 4.25
CA LEU A 185 2.13 16.73 2.85
C LEU A 185 3.63 16.44 2.75
N LYS A 186 4.46 17.05 3.62
CA LYS A 186 5.91 16.76 3.67
C LYS A 186 6.15 15.28 3.96
N LEU A 187 5.61 14.75 5.06
CA LEU A 187 5.81 13.34 5.43
C LEU A 187 5.31 12.36 4.36
N ALA A 188 4.20 12.69 3.67
CA ALA A 188 3.65 11.87 2.60
C ALA A 188 4.50 11.82 1.33
N LEU A 189 5.30 12.87 1.06
CA LEU A 189 6.14 12.97 -0.13
C LEU A 189 7.62 12.61 0.13
N LEU A 190 8.06 12.51 1.38
CA LEU A 190 9.41 12.04 1.72
C LEU A 190 9.81 10.73 1.00
N PRO A 191 8.98 9.66 0.93
CA PRO A 191 9.38 8.43 0.24
C PRO A 191 9.62 8.64 -1.26
N THR A 192 8.85 9.51 -1.90
CA THR A 192 8.94 9.85 -3.31
C THR A 192 10.19 10.67 -3.61
N VAL A 193 10.49 11.67 -2.78
CA VAL A 193 11.72 12.47 -2.87
C VAL A 193 12.95 11.58 -2.67
N ASN A 194 12.93 10.73 -1.64
CA ASN A 194 14.03 9.80 -1.36
C ASN A 194 14.27 8.83 -2.54
N GLN A 195 13.22 8.27 -3.15
CA GLN A 195 13.38 7.46 -4.36
C GLN A 195 14.01 8.26 -5.51
N LEU A 196 13.53 9.47 -5.80
CA LEU A 196 14.11 10.33 -6.85
C LEU A 196 15.61 10.59 -6.64
N SER A 197 16.06 10.77 -5.39
CA SER A 197 17.47 11.00 -5.07
C SER A 197 18.38 9.77 -5.21
N VAL A 198 17.86 8.55 -4.99
CA VAL A 198 18.71 7.34 -4.93
C VAL A 198 18.59 6.41 -6.14
N ILE A 199 17.52 6.52 -6.93
CA ILE A 199 17.19 5.54 -7.99
C ILE A 199 18.32 5.37 -9.02
N GLY A 200 18.97 6.46 -9.43
CA GLY A 200 20.11 6.41 -10.35
C GLY A 200 21.43 5.93 -9.75
N LEU A 201 21.51 5.78 -8.41
CA LEU A 201 22.74 5.44 -7.69
C LEU A 201 22.79 3.97 -7.22
N ILE A 202 21.65 3.42 -6.75
CA ILE A 202 21.64 2.13 -6.04
C ILE A 202 20.69 1.06 -6.61
N SER A 203 19.76 1.39 -7.50
CA SER A 203 18.66 0.47 -7.86
C SER A 203 18.17 0.66 -9.28
N ILE A 204 18.46 -0.30 -10.17
CA ILE A 204 17.87 -0.34 -11.51
C ILE A 204 16.39 -0.77 -11.37
N PRO A 205 15.41 0.08 -11.72
CA PRO A 205 14.00 -0.22 -11.47
C PRO A 205 13.49 -1.36 -12.36
N GLY A 206 12.58 -2.18 -11.83
CA GLY A 206 12.07 -3.37 -12.53
C GLY A 206 11.49 -3.10 -13.92
N MET A 207 10.83 -1.95 -14.14
CA MET A 207 10.34 -1.56 -15.46
C MET A 207 11.46 -1.14 -16.43
N MET A 208 12.53 -0.52 -15.93
CA MET A 208 13.72 -0.22 -16.74
C MET A 208 14.43 -1.51 -17.15
N THR A 209 14.65 -2.44 -16.21
CA THR A 209 15.21 -3.77 -16.49
C THR A 209 14.32 -4.55 -17.46
N GLY A 210 13.00 -4.53 -17.27
CA GLY A 210 12.03 -5.17 -18.16
C GLY A 210 12.03 -4.58 -19.57
N ALA A 211 12.19 -3.27 -19.71
CA ALA A 211 12.34 -2.61 -21.00
C ALA A 211 13.64 -3.01 -21.73
N ILE A 212 14.75 -3.15 -20.98
CA ILE A 212 16.05 -3.60 -21.51
C ILE A 212 15.97 -5.07 -21.97
N VAL A 213 15.42 -5.96 -21.13
CA VAL A 213 15.19 -7.38 -21.47
C VAL A 213 14.20 -7.52 -22.63
N GLY A 214 13.22 -6.61 -22.76
CA GLY A 214 12.32 -6.48 -23.90
C GLY A 214 12.96 -5.87 -25.16
N GLY A 215 14.30 -5.72 -25.21
CA GLY A 215 15.04 -5.28 -26.39
C GLY A 215 15.05 -3.77 -26.67
N LYS A 216 14.56 -2.93 -25.75
CA LYS A 216 14.74 -1.46 -25.88
C LYS A 216 16.17 -1.08 -25.49
N SER A 217 16.73 -0.05 -26.13
CA SER A 217 18.06 0.45 -25.75
C SER A 217 18.04 0.99 -24.31
N VAL A 218 19.16 0.80 -23.60
CA VAL A 218 19.33 1.22 -22.19
C VAL A 218 19.03 2.71 -22.00
N GLU A 219 19.43 3.53 -22.97
CA GLU A 219 19.19 4.98 -22.98
C GLU A 219 17.68 5.31 -23.06
N GLN A 220 16.92 4.59 -23.89
CA GLN A 220 15.46 4.76 -23.98
C GLN A 220 14.74 4.24 -22.73
N ALA A 221 15.20 3.11 -22.18
CA ALA A 221 14.69 2.58 -20.91
C ALA A 221 14.92 3.57 -19.74
N ALA A 222 16.09 4.22 -19.69
CA ALA A 222 16.39 5.26 -18.71
C ALA A 222 15.48 6.51 -18.87
N ARG A 223 15.27 6.99 -20.11
CA ARG A 223 14.33 8.10 -20.40
C ARG A 223 12.90 7.79 -19.95
N LEU A 224 12.38 6.61 -20.30
CA LEU A 224 11.07 6.16 -19.86
C LEU A 224 10.97 6.10 -18.34
N GLN A 225 11.98 5.58 -17.65
CA GLN A 225 12.00 5.50 -16.20
C GLN A 225 12.03 6.88 -15.53
N MET A 226 12.77 7.86 -16.07
CA MET A 226 12.73 9.25 -15.58
C MET A 226 11.32 9.85 -15.69
N ILE A 227 10.67 9.69 -16.85
CA ILE A 227 9.29 10.17 -17.08
C ILE A 227 8.31 9.51 -16.09
N ILE A 228 8.39 8.19 -15.89
CA ILE A 228 7.55 7.46 -14.94
C ILE A 228 7.73 7.98 -13.51
N MET A 229 8.97 8.26 -13.08
CA MET A 229 9.23 8.80 -11.74
C MET A 229 8.67 10.22 -11.56
N PHE A 230 8.72 11.06 -12.59
CA PHE A 230 8.10 12.38 -12.56
C PHE A 230 6.55 12.29 -12.52
N MET A 231 5.95 11.39 -13.29
CA MET A 231 4.51 11.12 -13.26
C MET A 231 4.05 10.60 -11.88
N ILE A 232 4.78 9.64 -11.29
CA ILE A 232 4.53 9.15 -9.92
C ILE A 232 4.60 10.30 -8.92
N SER A 233 5.60 11.18 -9.02
CA SER A 233 5.78 12.30 -8.12
C SER A 233 4.65 13.33 -8.21
N ALA A 234 4.36 13.80 -9.43
CA ALA A 234 3.30 14.75 -9.69
C ALA A 234 1.92 14.22 -9.24
N SER A 235 1.60 12.97 -9.60
CA SER A 235 0.33 12.34 -9.21
C SER A 235 0.23 12.12 -7.70
N SER A 236 1.30 11.69 -7.03
CA SER A 236 1.28 11.46 -5.57
C SER A 236 1.10 12.77 -4.81
N ALA A 237 1.75 13.85 -5.26
CA ALA A 237 1.55 15.19 -4.72
C ALA A 237 0.13 15.69 -4.93
N LEU A 238 -0.41 15.58 -6.15
CA LEU A 238 -1.75 16.05 -6.49
C LEU A 238 -2.85 15.27 -5.76
N CYS A 239 -2.79 13.93 -5.74
CA CYS A 239 -3.70 13.09 -4.97
C CYS A 239 -3.70 13.47 -3.48
N THR A 240 -2.50 13.64 -2.91
CA THR A 240 -2.33 13.96 -1.49
C THR A 240 -2.87 15.35 -1.17
N LEU A 241 -2.57 16.36 -1.99
CA LEU A 241 -3.03 17.74 -1.79
C LEU A 241 -4.56 17.83 -1.86
N ILE A 242 -5.19 17.21 -2.87
CA ILE A 242 -6.65 17.21 -3.02
C ILE A 242 -7.31 16.48 -1.85
N ALA A 243 -6.80 15.31 -1.45
CA ALA A 243 -7.35 14.56 -0.32
C ALA A 243 -7.15 15.29 1.02
N LEU A 244 -6.01 15.97 1.23
CA LEU A 244 -5.79 16.82 2.40
C LEU A 244 -6.78 17.99 2.43
N PHE A 245 -6.92 18.73 1.32
CA PHE A 245 -7.88 19.83 1.21
C PHE A 245 -9.29 19.37 1.62
N PHE A 246 -9.78 18.28 1.02
CA PHE A 246 -11.10 17.74 1.35
C PHE A 246 -11.21 17.18 2.78
N SER A 247 -10.17 16.52 3.31
CA SER A 247 -10.13 16.01 4.68
C SER A 247 -10.26 17.17 5.68
N LEU A 248 -9.47 18.23 5.51
CA LEU A 248 -9.53 19.45 6.33
C LEU A 248 -10.88 20.16 6.22
N SER A 249 -11.43 20.26 5.00
CA SER A 249 -12.79 20.81 4.78
C SER A 249 -13.89 19.97 5.43
N THR A 250 -13.69 18.67 5.65
CA THR A 250 -14.67 17.77 6.29
C THR A 250 -14.51 17.69 7.81
N LEU A 251 -13.29 17.81 8.34
CA LEU A 251 -12.98 17.78 9.77
C LEU A 251 -13.27 19.11 10.50
N VAL A 252 -13.18 20.25 9.80
CA VAL A 252 -13.15 21.64 10.32
C VAL A 252 -13.82 21.91 11.68
N ASP A 253 -15.09 22.32 11.76
CA ASP A 253 -16.11 22.54 10.72
C ASP A 253 -16.34 24.05 10.39
N GLY A 254 -17.41 24.42 9.67
CA GLY A 254 -17.77 25.82 9.32
C GLY A 254 -18.05 26.74 10.52
N CYS A 255 -18.38 26.18 11.68
CA CYS A 255 -18.80 26.91 12.88
C CYS A 255 -17.81 26.73 14.05
N VAL A 256 -16.50 26.90 13.79
CA VAL A 256 -15.47 27.06 14.84
C VAL A 256 -15.47 25.94 15.89
N ARG A 257 -15.56 24.67 15.45
CA ARG A 257 -15.48 23.52 16.35
C ARG A 257 -14.97 22.27 15.64
N ILE A 258 -13.92 21.66 16.18
CA ILE A 258 -13.35 20.39 15.70
C ILE A 258 -14.38 19.29 15.94
N ARG A 259 -14.99 18.78 14.87
CA ARG A 259 -16.09 17.81 14.96
C ARG A 259 -15.54 16.39 15.16
N SER A 260 -14.91 16.16 16.32
CA SER A 260 -14.35 14.86 16.74
C SER A 260 -15.37 13.72 16.70
N ASP A 261 -16.66 14.05 16.83
CA ASP A 261 -17.83 13.18 16.68
C ASP A 261 -17.90 12.45 15.32
N ARG A 262 -17.29 13.01 14.26
CA ARG A 262 -17.21 12.35 12.94
C ARG A 262 -16.02 11.40 12.76
N LEU A 263 -15.14 11.24 13.74
CA LEU A 263 -14.02 10.29 13.71
C LEU A 263 -14.47 8.90 14.19
N THR A 264 -15.41 8.29 13.47
CA THR A 264 -15.91 6.96 13.81
C THR A 264 -14.84 5.90 13.54
N SER A 265 -14.43 5.18 14.59
CA SER A 265 -13.48 4.06 14.48
C SER A 265 -14.12 2.72 14.08
N GLU A 266 -15.43 2.71 13.79
CA GLU A 266 -16.18 1.53 13.36
C GLU A 266 -15.70 1.05 11.98
N ALA A 267 -15.53 -0.27 11.85
CA ALA A 267 -15.26 -0.91 10.56
C ALA A 267 -16.56 -1.35 9.90
N PRO A 268 -16.72 -1.18 8.57
CA PRO A 268 -17.92 -1.63 7.87
C PRO A 268 -18.12 -3.14 8.05
N LEU A 269 -19.39 -3.58 8.08
CA LEU A 269 -19.80 -4.95 8.43
C LEU A 269 -19.02 -6.04 7.67
N LEU A 270 -18.83 -5.89 6.37
CA LEU A 270 -18.03 -6.81 5.54
C LEU A 270 -16.57 -6.96 6.00
N TYR A 271 -15.99 -5.89 6.55
CA TYR A 271 -14.61 -5.88 7.04
C TYR A 271 -14.50 -6.45 8.46
N ARG A 272 -15.53 -6.27 9.31
CA ARG A 272 -15.65 -6.99 10.60
C ARG A 272 -15.66 -8.49 10.34
N TRP A 273 -16.52 -8.97 9.44
CA TRP A 273 -16.59 -10.37 9.05
C TRP A 273 -15.26 -10.90 8.49
N ARG A 274 -14.56 -10.13 7.64
CA ARG A 274 -13.24 -10.49 7.12
C ARG A 274 -12.18 -10.61 8.22
N ASN A 275 -12.12 -9.65 9.15
CA ASN A 275 -11.16 -9.69 10.26
C ASN A 275 -11.50 -10.80 11.27
N GLU A 276 -12.78 -11.11 11.45
CA GLU A 276 -13.27 -12.18 12.32
C GLU A 276 -13.02 -13.58 11.72
N ALA A 277 -13.19 -13.72 10.39
CA ALA A 277 -12.77 -14.90 9.63
C ALA A 277 -11.23 -15.07 9.66
N GLY A 278 -10.48 -13.98 9.49
CA GLY A 278 -9.02 -13.96 9.63
C GLY A 278 -8.56 -14.35 11.04
N ALA A 279 -9.23 -13.85 12.09
CA ALA A 279 -8.95 -14.21 13.48
C ALA A 279 -9.34 -15.66 13.80
N LYS A 280 -10.42 -16.20 13.21
CA LYS A 280 -10.79 -17.63 13.29
C LYS A 280 -9.73 -18.50 12.60
N MET A 281 -9.31 -18.16 11.38
CA MET A 281 -8.21 -18.86 10.69
C MET A 281 -6.90 -18.77 11.48
N TRP A 282 -6.55 -17.61 12.02
CA TRP A 282 -5.35 -17.47 12.86
C TRP A 282 -5.44 -18.33 14.11
N LYS A 283 -6.59 -18.43 14.78
CA LYS A 283 -6.78 -19.37 15.92
C LYS A 283 -6.63 -20.83 15.49
N VAL A 284 -7.01 -21.20 14.27
CA VAL A 284 -6.79 -22.56 13.73
C VAL A 284 -5.29 -22.78 13.44
N VAL A 285 -4.63 -21.87 12.73
CA VAL A 285 -3.19 -21.95 12.41
C VAL A 285 -2.34 -21.92 13.69
N ALA A 286 -2.69 -21.10 14.68
CA ALA A 286 -2.00 -21.03 15.96
C ALA A 286 -2.21 -22.28 16.83
N ARG A 287 -3.34 -22.99 16.72
CA ARG A 287 -3.48 -24.33 17.32
C ARG A 287 -2.58 -25.36 16.65
N VAL A 288 -2.50 -25.35 15.31
CA VAL A 288 -1.65 -26.27 14.56
C VAL A 288 -0.17 -26.00 14.84
N GLY A 289 0.27 -24.74 14.82
CA GLY A 289 1.63 -24.35 15.21
C GLY A 289 1.92 -24.59 16.69
N GLY A 290 0.97 -24.30 17.57
CA GLY A 290 1.07 -24.56 19.01
C GLY A 290 1.22 -26.04 19.36
N ALA A 291 0.61 -26.95 18.60
CA ALA A 291 0.80 -28.38 18.75
C ALA A 291 2.22 -28.84 18.36
N VAL A 292 2.87 -28.15 17.42
CA VAL A 292 4.28 -28.43 17.04
C VAL A 292 5.25 -27.89 18.11
N THR A 293 5.00 -26.70 18.66
CA THR A 293 5.88 -26.11 19.68
C THR A 293 5.67 -26.71 21.09
N GLY A 294 4.44 -27.10 21.44
CA GLY A 294 4.09 -27.67 22.74
C GLY A 294 4.76 -29.02 23.00
N LYS A 295 4.82 -29.89 21.98
CA LYS A 295 5.37 -31.24 22.09
C LYS A 295 6.87 -31.28 22.42
N LYS A 296 7.61 -30.17 22.22
CA LYS A 296 9.03 -30.07 22.58
C LYS A 296 9.27 -29.59 24.03
N ARG A 297 8.22 -29.20 24.76
CA ARG A 297 8.36 -28.67 26.13
C ARG A 297 8.03 -29.70 27.21
N GLU A 298 7.21 -30.70 26.92
CA GLU A 298 6.89 -31.79 27.87
C GLU A 298 8.02 -32.84 27.97
N SER A 299 8.74 -33.11 26.87
CA SER A 299 9.82 -34.11 26.84
C SER A 299 11.04 -33.76 27.71
N GLY A 300 11.33 -32.47 27.95
CA GLY A 300 12.45 -32.08 28.83
C GLY A 300 12.14 -32.26 30.32
N THR A 301 10.88 -32.09 30.72
CA THR A 301 10.48 -32.10 32.14
C THR A 301 10.36 -33.51 32.73
N GLU A 302 10.16 -34.55 31.90
CA GLU A 302 10.23 -35.94 32.37
C GLU A 302 11.67 -36.44 32.57
N GLU A 303 12.63 -36.04 31.71
CA GLU A 303 14.05 -36.39 31.90
C GLU A 303 14.64 -35.69 33.14
N GLU A 304 14.35 -34.40 33.35
CA GLU A 304 14.73 -33.69 34.59
C GLU A 304 14.11 -34.34 35.84
N ARG A 305 12.85 -34.80 35.77
CA ARG A 305 12.20 -35.50 36.90
C ARG A 305 12.79 -36.88 37.18
N ARG A 306 13.30 -37.59 36.18
CA ARG A 306 13.99 -38.88 36.39
C ARG A 306 15.38 -38.68 36.98
N GLY A 307 16.16 -37.72 36.47
CA GLY A 307 17.51 -37.44 36.98
C GLY A 307 17.56 -37.04 38.46
N LEU A 308 16.49 -36.42 38.97
CA LEU A 308 16.37 -36.01 40.38
C LEU A 308 15.98 -37.15 41.35
N LEU A 309 15.51 -38.31 40.85
CA LEU A 309 15.12 -39.44 41.70
C LEU A 309 16.26 -40.45 41.90
N ASP A 310 17.07 -40.72 40.86
CA ASP A 310 18.25 -41.58 40.99
C ASP A 310 19.39 -40.91 41.78
N GLY A 311 19.40 -39.57 41.88
CA GLY A 311 20.41 -38.80 42.61
C GLY A 311 20.30 -38.80 44.14
N GLN A 312 19.38 -39.57 44.74
CA GLN A 312 19.16 -39.62 46.20
C GLN A 312 19.34 -41.01 46.84
N GLN A 313 19.97 -41.99 46.16
CA GLN A 313 20.23 -43.33 46.71
C GLN A 313 21.70 -43.80 46.59
N GLY A 314 22.66 -42.87 46.55
CA GLY A 314 24.11 -43.13 46.60
C GLY A 314 24.77 -42.49 47.81
#